data_AF-A0A416V7M0-F1
#
_entry.id   AF-A0A416V7M0-F1
#
_cell.length_a   1.000
_cell.length_b   1.000
_cell.length_c   1.000
_cell.angle_alpha   90.00
_cell.angle_beta   90.00
_cell.angle_gamma   90.00
#
_symmetry.space_group_name_H-M   'P 1'
#
loop_
_entity.id
_entity.type
_entity.pdbx_description
1 polymer ?
#
loop_
_entity_poly.entity_id
_entity_poly.type
_entity_poly.pdbx_seq_one_letter_code
_entity_poly.pdbx_strand_id
1 'polypeptide(L)'
;MDIKRYLRGIGITQTDLANRLHLSRPTLDSYISQYEKTGKLSKKKYELIFDSLFGDTLLSKDEFIEMISNVGNLISQDEKYDVSELEPEDTDLFMSVLRNMRNDMVHSHSTNIYRYINIMISNYHKEEIFRYVADYFLFLNGLVDESDIMEKEKMYLAYLYDAFKNFPTESKPYEYEDVYVKLVNRRNAIIDDNRKRTQAQKEQTNMFVELVQKKIHEMESNGIEVTESMVKDVIASVAKDTF
;
A
#
# COMPACT_ATOMS: atom_id res chain seq x y z
N MET A 1 -12.43 -33.22 7.37
CA MET A 1 -13.32 -32.83 8.48
C MET A 1 -14.65 -32.38 7.90
N ASP A 2 -15.78 -32.59 8.58
CA ASP A 2 -17.08 -32.01 8.19
C ASP A 2 -17.37 -30.81 9.10
N ILE A 3 -17.09 -29.61 8.60
CA ILE A 3 -17.21 -28.35 9.33
C ILE A 3 -18.67 -28.09 9.69
N LYS A 4 -19.61 -28.41 8.80
CA LYS A 4 -21.05 -28.20 9.05
C LYS A 4 -21.57 -29.08 10.18
N ARG A 5 -21.03 -30.30 10.31
CA ARG A 5 -21.34 -31.20 11.42
C ARG A 5 -20.69 -30.73 12.72
N TYR A 6 -19.45 -30.28 12.67
CA TYR A 6 -18.75 -29.74 13.83
C TYR A 6 -19.46 -28.51 14.42
N LEU A 7 -19.80 -27.52 13.58
CA LEU A 7 -20.54 -26.31 14.00
C LEU A 7 -21.87 -26.65 14.69
N ARG A 8 -22.62 -27.62 14.14
CA ARG A 8 -23.85 -28.13 14.76
C ARG A 8 -23.57 -28.79 16.12
N GLY A 9 -22.47 -29.53 16.24
CA GLY A 9 -22.04 -30.17 17.49
C GLY A 9 -21.75 -29.18 18.62
N ILE A 10 -21.24 -27.99 18.30
CA ILE A 10 -20.98 -26.91 19.27
C ILE A 10 -22.13 -25.88 19.37
N GLY A 11 -23.23 -26.09 18.62
CA GLY A 11 -24.41 -25.24 18.65
C GLY A 11 -24.24 -23.88 17.98
N ILE A 12 -23.36 -23.76 16.99
CA ILE A 12 -23.14 -22.54 16.20
C ILE A 12 -23.78 -22.71 14.83
N THR A 13 -24.58 -21.74 14.40
CA THR A 13 -25.12 -21.77 13.05
C THR A 13 -24.10 -21.24 12.05
N GLN A 14 -24.17 -21.72 10.81
CA GLN A 14 -23.36 -21.16 9.73
C GLN A 14 -23.68 -19.67 9.48
N THR A 15 -24.86 -19.19 9.87
CA THR A 15 -25.23 -17.78 9.74
C THR A 15 -24.50 -16.94 10.79
N ASP A 16 -24.41 -17.44 12.02
CA ASP A 16 -23.63 -16.78 13.07
C ASP A 16 -22.15 -16.72 12.69
N LEU A 17 -21.61 -17.80 12.12
CA LEU A 17 -20.24 -17.84 11.61
C LEU A 17 -20.03 -16.83 10.46
N ALA A 18 -20.93 -16.80 9.48
CA ALA A 18 -20.83 -15.88 8.35
C ALA A 18 -20.87 -14.42 8.81
N ASN A 19 -21.80 -14.08 9.70
CA ASN A 19 -21.94 -12.74 10.25
C ASN A 19 -20.69 -12.31 11.02
N ARG A 20 -20.11 -13.19 11.84
CA ARG A 20 -18.89 -12.89 12.62
C ARG A 20 -17.64 -12.77 11.75
N LEU A 21 -17.59 -13.47 10.62
CA LEU A 21 -16.52 -13.37 9.64
C LEU A 21 -16.76 -12.28 8.59
N HIS A 22 -17.86 -11.52 8.68
CA HIS A 22 -18.27 -10.51 7.71
C HIS A 22 -18.34 -11.06 6.27
N LEU A 23 -18.74 -12.33 6.13
CA LEU A 23 -18.88 -13.03 4.86
C LEU A 23 -20.35 -13.14 4.47
N SER A 24 -20.61 -13.11 3.16
CA SER A 24 -21.90 -13.58 2.65
C SER A 24 -22.04 -15.09 2.90
N ARG A 25 -23.28 -15.56 3.11
CA ARG A 25 -23.57 -16.99 3.24
C ARG A 25 -23.02 -17.83 2.07
N PRO A 26 -23.22 -17.43 0.80
CA PRO A 26 -22.61 -18.12 -0.33
C PRO A 26 -21.07 -18.16 -0.28
N THR A 27 -20.42 -17.06 0.12
CA THR A 27 -18.96 -17.00 0.23
C THR A 27 -18.45 -17.97 1.31
N LEU A 28 -19.10 -17.99 2.48
CA LEU A 28 -18.75 -18.93 3.55
C LEU A 28 -18.91 -20.39 3.08
N ASP A 29 -20.02 -20.72 2.44
CA ASP A 29 -20.28 -22.09 1.95
C ASP A 29 -19.26 -22.51 0.87
N SER A 30 -18.82 -21.57 0.03
CA SER A 30 -17.73 -21.78 -0.93
C SER A 30 -16.39 -22.06 -0.21
N TYR A 31 -16.02 -21.24 0.77
CA TYR A 31 -14.78 -21.42 1.54
C TYR A 31 -14.77 -22.72 2.34
N ILE A 32 -15.87 -23.07 3.02
CA ILE A 32 -16.00 -24.38 3.69
C ILE A 32 -15.73 -25.50 2.69
N SER A 33 -16.39 -25.46 1.53
CA SER A 33 -16.24 -26.51 0.51
C SER A 33 -14.81 -26.59 -0.05
N GLN A 34 -14.13 -25.45 -0.19
CA GLN A 34 -12.76 -25.39 -0.68
C GLN A 34 -11.77 -25.93 0.37
N TYR A 35 -11.92 -25.50 1.61
CA TYR A 35 -11.06 -25.90 2.74
C TYR A 35 -11.21 -27.38 3.07
N GLU A 36 -12.43 -27.92 3.10
CA GLU A 36 -12.65 -29.37 3.32
C GLU A 36 -12.01 -30.25 2.25
N LYS A 37 -11.88 -29.74 1.01
CA LYS A 37 -11.27 -30.47 -0.11
C LYS A 37 -9.76 -30.38 -0.16
N THR A 38 -9.20 -29.21 0.15
CA THR A 38 -7.79 -28.89 -0.15
C THR A 38 -6.97 -28.48 1.06
N GLY A 39 -7.62 -28.17 2.19
CA GLY A 39 -6.99 -27.55 3.34
C GLY A 39 -6.44 -26.15 3.07
N LYS A 40 -6.87 -25.50 1.98
CA LYS A 40 -6.37 -24.19 1.54
C LYS A 40 -7.49 -23.29 1.05
N LEU A 41 -7.31 -21.98 1.15
CA LEU A 41 -8.23 -20.97 0.63
C LEU A 41 -7.52 -20.02 -0.34
N SER A 42 -8.29 -19.36 -1.20
CA SER A 42 -7.72 -18.40 -2.16
C SER A 42 -7.28 -17.09 -1.49
N LYS A 43 -7.92 -16.69 -0.39
CA LYS A 43 -7.52 -15.52 0.42
C LYS A 43 -6.75 -16.00 1.64
N LYS A 44 -5.47 -15.64 1.76
CA LYS A 44 -4.58 -16.12 2.84
C LYS A 44 -5.09 -15.75 4.23
N LYS A 45 -5.64 -14.54 4.41
CA LYS A 45 -6.29 -14.13 5.66
C LYS A 45 -7.35 -15.12 6.13
N TYR A 46 -8.25 -15.51 5.22
CA TYR A 46 -9.30 -16.48 5.55
C TYR A 46 -8.74 -17.89 5.70
N GLU A 47 -7.68 -18.26 4.98
CA GLU A 47 -6.97 -19.53 5.21
C GLU A 47 -6.47 -19.62 6.66
N LEU A 48 -5.73 -18.61 7.15
CA LEU A 48 -5.23 -18.57 8.53
C LEU A 48 -6.36 -18.62 9.57
N ILE A 49 -7.48 -17.94 9.29
CA ILE A 49 -8.68 -17.99 10.14
C ILE A 49 -9.24 -19.42 10.18
N PHE A 50 -9.36 -20.07 9.03
CA PHE A 50 -9.88 -21.44 8.94
C PHE A 50 -8.95 -22.46 9.57
N ASP A 51 -7.63 -22.31 9.40
CA ASP A 51 -6.60 -23.10 10.08
C ASP A 51 -6.76 -22.98 11.61
N SER A 52 -6.99 -21.78 12.11
CA SER A 52 -7.17 -21.51 13.54
C SER A 52 -8.49 -22.06 14.11
N LEU A 53 -9.56 -22.10 13.30
CA LEU A 53 -10.90 -22.54 13.72
C LEU A 53 -11.13 -24.04 13.50
N PHE A 54 -10.51 -24.63 12.48
CA PHE A 54 -10.84 -25.97 11.96
C PHE A 54 -9.59 -26.80 11.59
N GLY A 55 -8.41 -26.40 12.09
CA GLY A 55 -7.17 -27.17 11.92
C GLY A 55 -7.16 -28.49 12.68
N ASP A 56 -5.97 -28.98 13.03
CA ASP A 56 -5.79 -30.36 13.51
C ASP A 56 -6.46 -30.65 14.86
N THR A 57 -6.69 -29.62 15.69
CA THR A 57 -7.33 -29.77 17.00
C THR A 57 -8.68 -29.08 17.01
N LEU A 58 -9.74 -29.85 17.30
CA LEU A 58 -11.09 -29.30 17.44
C LEU A 58 -11.19 -28.50 18.73
N LEU A 59 -11.61 -27.24 18.60
CA LEU A 59 -11.88 -26.36 19.74
C LEU A 59 -13.15 -26.80 20.46
N SER A 60 -13.17 -26.63 21.79
CA SER A 60 -14.40 -26.64 22.56
C SER A 60 -15.30 -25.46 22.16
N LYS A 61 -16.56 -25.46 22.59
CA LYS A 61 -17.50 -24.38 22.27
C LYS A 61 -16.99 -23.02 22.74
N ASP A 62 -16.47 -22.95 23.96
CA ASP A 62 -16.04 -21.68 24.56
C ASP A 62 -14.78 -21.15 23.85
N GLU A 63 -13.80 -22.03 23.59
CA GLU A 63 -12.60 -21.69 22.81
C GLU A 63 -12.95 -21.23 21.39
N PHE A 64 -13.91 -21.88 20.74
CA PHE A 64 -14.37 -21.49 19.41
C PHE A 64 -15.03 -20.10 19.42
N ILE A 65 -15.88 -19.82 20.43
CA ILE A 65 -16.56 -18.53 20.59
C ILE A 65 -15.55 -17.41 20.86
N GLU A 66 -14.52 -17.66 21.68
CA GLU A 66 -13.45 -16.70 21.93
C GLU A 66 -12.65 -16.43 20.65
N MET A 67 -12.20 -17.49 19.96
CA MET A 67 -11.42 -17.38 18.73
C MET A 67 -12.16 -16.60 17.65
N ILE A 68 -13.44 -16.93 17.39
CA ILE A 68 -14.22 -16.22 16.38
C ILE A 68 -14.52 -14.76 16.77
N SER A 69 -14.61 -14.45 18.07
CA SER A 69 -14.75 -13.08 18.53
C SER A 69 -13.48 -12.27 18.28
N ASN A 70 -12.31 -12.86 18.52
CA ASN A 70 -11.02 -12.24 18.24
C ASN A 70 -10.83 -12.00 16.75
N VAL A 71 -11.15 -12.99 15.92
CA VAL A 71 -11.11 -12.86 14.45
C VAL A 71 -12.07 -11.77 13.96
N GLY A 72 -13.32 -11.75 14.44
CA GLY A 72 -14.28 -10.71 14.05
C GLY A 72 -13.81 -9.30 14.40
N ASN A 73 -13.12 -9.13 15.53
CA ASN A 73 -12.49 -7.86 15.91
C ASN A 73 -11.36 -7.47 14.95
N LEU A 74 -10.52 -8.42 14.52
CA LEU A 74 -9.46 -8.17 13.54
C LEU A 74 -10.04 -7.75 12.19
N ILE A 75 -11.04 -8.47 11.67
CA ILE A 75 -11.72 -8.12 10.41
C ILE A 75 -12.36 -6.73 10.50
N SER A 76 -13.01 -6.42 11.63
CA SER A 76 -13.58 -5.08 11.86
C SER A 76 -12.51 -3.99 11.89
N GLN A 77 -11.30 -4.27 12.39
CA GLN A 77 -10.18 -3.33 12.34
C GLN A 77 -9.68 -3.14 10.90
N ASP A 78 -9.54 -4.22 10.14
CA ASP A 78 -9.12 -4.16 8.75
C ASP A 78 -10.08 -3.31 7.91
N GLU A 79 -11.39 -3.51 8.07
CA GLU A 79 -12.41 -2.72 7.40
C GLU A 79 -12.36 -1.25 7.81
N LYS A 80 -12.13 -0.96 9.10
CA LYS A 80 -12.01 0.42 9.61
C LYS A 80 -10.86 1.18 8.96
N TYR A 81 -9.78 0.48 8.61
CA TYR A 81 -8.60 1.08 7.99
C TYR A 81 -8.55 0.89 6.47
N ASP A 82 -9.55 0.26 5.88
CA ASP A 82 -9.61 -0.05 4.45
C ASP A 82 -8.41 -0.88 3.97
N VAL A 83 -8.01 -1.87 4.78
CA VAL A 83 -6.86 -2.77 4.51
C VAL A 83 -7.26 -4.24 4.36
N SER A 84 -8.56 -4.52 4.17
CA SER A 84 -9.09 -5.88 4.04
C SER A 84 -8.51 -6.65 2.85
N GLU A 85 -8.06 -5.97 1.81
CA GLU A 85 -7.44 -6.59 0.62
C GLU A 85 -5.92 -6.76 0.72
N LEU A 86 -5.28 -6.25 1.79
CA LEU A 86 -3.86 -6.51 2.03
C LEU A 86 -3.65 -7.96 2.51
N GLU A 87 -2.47 -8.51 2.22
CA GLU A 87 -2.04 -9.77 2.84
C GLU A 87 -1.82 -9.58 4.36
N PRO A 88 -1.85 -10.65 5.17
CA PRO A 88 -1.69 -10.57 6.62
C PRO A 88 -0.43 -9.80 7.04
N GLU A 89 0.72 -10.13 6.44
CA GLU A 89 2.01 -9.53 6.78
C GLU A 89 2.05 -8.03 6.46
N ASP A 90 1.43 -7.62 5.35
CA ASP A 90 1.31 -6.22 4.94
C ASP A 90 0.34 -5.45 5.86
N THR A 91 -0.70 -6.12 6.34
CA THR A 91 -1.66 -5.54 7.30
C THR A 91 -0.97 -5.26 8.62
N ASP A 92 -0.18 -6.21 9.12
CA ASP A 92 0.61 -6.04 10.34
C ASP A 92 1.63 -4.91 10.21
N LEU A 93 2.32 -4.84 9.06
CA LEU A 93 3.25 -3.74 8.76
C LEU A 93 2.53 -2.39 8.75
N PHE A 94 1.41 -2.28 8.04
CA PHE A 94 0.59 -1.07 7.99
C PHE A 94 0.15 -0.62 9.40
N MET A 95 -0.38 -1.55 10.20
CA MET A 95 -0.86 -1.27 11.54
C MET A 95 0.28 -0.85 12.48
N SER A 96 1.46 -1.47 12.34
CA SER A 96 2.67 -1.10 13.08
C SER A 96 3.14 0.31 12.74
N VAL A 97 3.20 0.66 11.45
CA VAL A 97 3.56 2.01 10.98
C VAL A 97 2.54 3.03 11.48
N LEU A 98 1.24 2.76 11.32
CA LEU A 98 0.18 3.65 11.78
C LEU A 98 0.26 3.90 13.29
N ARG A 99 0.48 2.86 14.09
CA ARG A 99 0.65 2.96 15.55
C ARG A 99 1.85 3.83 15.90
N ASN A 100 3.00 3.61 15.27
CA ASN A 100 4.21 4.39 15.52
C ASN A 100 4.03 5.86 15.12
N MET A 101 3.42 6.12 13.96
CA MET A 101 3.11 7.47 13.49
C MET A 101 2.18 8.20 14.46
N ARG A 102 1.11 7.54 14.93
CA ARG A 102 0.17 8.12 15.90
C ARG A 102 0.87 8.44 17.22
N ASN A 103 1.67 7.51 17.73
CA ASN A 103 2.40 7.70 18.97
C ASN A 103 3.37 8.89 18.88
N ASP A 104 4.10 9.03 17.78
CA ASP A 104 5.02 10.17 17.56
C ASP A 104 4.24 11.50 17.41
N MET A 105 3.15 11.52 16.65
CA MET A 105 2.33 12.73 16.43
C MET A 105 1.67 13.30 17.70
N VAL A 106 1.38 12.46 18.70
CA VAL A 106 0.87 12.91 20.01
C VAL A 106 1.94 13.72 20.78
N HIS A 107 3.21 13.56 20.42
CA HIS A 107 4.34 14.26 21.02
C HIS A 107 4.88 15.36 20.07
N SER A 108 6.07 15.90 20.38
CA SER A 108 6.79 16.86 19.54
C SER A 108 7.39 16.15 18.32
N HIS A 109 6.60 16.01 17.27
CA HIS A 109 6.99 15.35 16.03
C HIS A 109 7.66 16.31 15.03
N SER A 110 8.48 15.77 14.11
CA SER A 110 9.13 16.55 13.04
C SER A 110 8.35 16.44 11.73
N THR A 111 7.72 17.51 11.29
CA THR A 111 6.99 17.55 10.00
C THR A 111 7.85 17.10 8.81
N ASN A 112 9.15 17.36 8.84
CA ASN A 112 10.07 16.96 7.76
C ASN A 112 10.25 15.45 7.68
N ILE A 113 10.17 14.72 8.80
CA ILE A 113 10.23 13.25 8.80
C ILE A 113 9.02 12.67 8.08
N TYR A 114 7.82 13.18 8.35
CA TYR A 114 6.60 12.72 7.66
C TYR A 114 6.59 13.07 6.17
N ARG A 115 7.09 14.26 5.81
CA ARG A 115 7.29 14.61 4.39
C ARG A 115 8.26 13.66 3.70
N TYR A 116 9.34 13.29 4.38
CA TYR A 116 10.31 12.31 3.88
C TYR A 116 9.66 10.92 3.70
N ILE A 117 8.95 10.41 4.70
CA ILE A 117 8.20 9.13 4.62
C ILE A 117 7.25 9.14 3.41
N ASN A 118 6.48 10.22 3.22
CA ASN A 118 5.58 10.34 2.08
C ASN A 118 6.31 10.30 0.74
N ILE A 119 7.44 11.00 0.60
CA ILE A 119 8.25 10.97 -0.63
C ILE A 119 8.83 9.58 -0.86
N MET A 120 9.33 8.92 0.19
CA MET A 120 9.89 7.57 0.11
C MET A 120 8.83 6.58 -0.40
N ILE A 121 7.68 6.48 0.27
CA ILE A 121 6.62 5.53 -0.10
C ILE A 121 6.10 5.79 -1.51
N SER A 122 5.95 7.05 -1.92
CA SER A 122 5.40 7.40 -3.24
C SER A 122 6.39 7.27 -4.41
N ASN A 123 7.70 7.17 -4.16
CA ASN A 123 8.71 7.24 -5.22
C ASN A 123 9.81 6.17 -5.18
N TYR A 124 9.90 5.31 -4.16
CA TYR A 124 11.01 4.35 -4.07
C TYR A 124 11.09 3.37 -5.26
N HIS A 125 9.97 3.07 -5.92
CA HIS A 125 9.96 2.26 -7.15
C HIS A 125 10.54 2.98 -8.39
N LYS A 126 10.61 4.30 -8.37
CA LYS A 126 11.10 5.12 -9.49
C LYS A 126 12.55 5.54 -9.29
N GLU A 127 12.96 5.73 -8.05
CA GLU A 127 14.28 6.23 -7.66
C GLU A 127 14.95 5.23 -6.72
N GLU A 128 15.81 4.36 -7.26
CA GLU A 128 16.42 3.25 -6.52
C GLU A 128 17.20 3.72 -5.27
N ILE A 129 17.74 4.95 -5.29
CA ILE A 129 18.48 5.52 -4.16
C ILE A 129 17.65 5.57 -2.87
N PHE A 130 16.33 5.78 -2.97
CA PHE A 130 15.46 5.76 -1.79
C PHE A 130 15.45 4.38 -1.14
N ARG A 131 15.37 3.32 -1.96
CA ARG A 131 15.47 1.94 -1.46
C ARG A 131 16.83 1.68 -0.82
N TYR A 132 17.94 2.03 -1.49
CA TYR A 132 19.29 1.81 -0.96
C TYR A 132 19.55 2.56 0.36
N VAL A 133 19.03 3.78 0.52
CA VAL A 133 19.13 4.53 1.78
C VAL A 133 18.33 3.85 2.89
N ALA A 134 17.13 3.34 2.60
CA ALA A 134 16.35 2.58 3.57
C ALA A 134 17.07 1.29 3.97
N ASP A 135 17.50 0.49 2.99
CA ASP A 135 18.20 -0.78 3.21
C ASP A 135 19.49 -0.58 4.02
N TYR A 136 20.23 0.51 3.80
CA TYR A 136 21.40 0.86 4.59
C TYR A 136 21.09 1.01 6.08
N PHE A 137 20.04 1.76 6.43
CA PHE A 137 19.67 1.91 7.83
C PHE A 137 19.08 0.62 8.41
N LEU A 138 18.31 -0.15 7.63
CA LEU A 138 17.78 -1.43 8.09
C LEU A 138 18.89 -2.46 8.35
N PHE A 139 19.88 -2.55 7.45
CA PHE A 139 21.05 -3.42 7.60
C PHE A 139 21.88 -3.06 8.83
N LEU A 140 22.20 -1.78 9.03
CA LEU A 140 22.96 -1.34 10.21
C LEU A 140 22.24 -1.62 11.54
N ASN A 141 20.91 -1.68 11.53
CA ASN A 141 20.11 -2.00 12.71
C ASN A 141 19.80 -3.52 12.83
N GLY A 142 20.38 -4.36 11.96
CA GLY A 142 20.18 -5.82 11.99
C GLY A 142 18.75 -6.25 11.61
N LEU A 143 18.01 -5.40 10.88
CA LEU A 143 16.65 -5.69 10.43
C LEU A 143 16.62 -6.35 9.04
N VAL A 144 17.76 -6.40 8.35
CA VAL A 144 17.98 -7.12 7.10
C VAL A 144 19.24 -7.96 7.26
N ASP A 145 19.17 -9.25 6.95
CA ASP A 145 20.31 -10.16 7.00
C ASP A 145 21.24 -9.93 5.80
N GLU A 146 22.54 -10.10 5.98
CA GLU A 146 23.51 -10.02 4.89
C GLU A 146 23.23 -11.06 3.79
N SER A 147 22.68 -12.23 4.16
CA SER A 147 22.34 -13.29 3.20
C SER A 147 21.30 -12.86 2.16
N ASP A 148 20.48 -11.86 2.50
CA ASP A 148 19.36 -11.40 1.67
C ASP A 148 19.76 -10.25 0.75
N ILE A 149 21.02 -9.78 0.83
CA ILE A 149 21.52 -8.61 0.10
C ILE A 149 22.29 -9.06 -1.15
N MET A 150 21.86 -8.57 -2.32
CA MET A 150 22.57 -8.85 -3.57
C MET A 150 23.93 -8.14 -3.62
N GLU A 151 24.90 -8.70 -4.34
CA GLU A 151 26.26 -8.15 -4.42
C GLU A 151 26.29 -6.68 -4.91
N LYS A 152 25.42 -6.33 -5.87
CA LYS A 152 25.26 -4.94 -6.34
C LYS A 152 24.80 -4.01 -5.21
N GLU A 153 23.90 -4.49 -4.34
CA GLU A 153 23.39 -3.72 -3.20
C GLU A 153 24.47 -3.52 -2.15
N LYS A 154 25.30 -4.54 -1.87
CA LYS A 154 26.46 -4.41 -0.97
C LYS A 154 27.38 -3.26 -1.34
N MET A 155 27.64 -3.05 -2.64
CA MET A 155 28.42 -1.92 -3.13
C MET A 155 27.80 -0.57 -2.74
N TYR A 156 26.48 -0.41 -2.89
CA TYR A 156 25.80 0.83 -2.51
C TYR A 156 25.77 1.03 -0.99
N LEU A 157 25.57 -0.04 -0.21
CA LEU A 157 25.62 0.02 1.25
C LEU A 157 27.00 0.47 1.74
N ALA A 158 28.07 -0.08 1.15
CA ALA A 158 29.44 0.34 1.46
C ALA A 158 29.71 1.81 1.08
N TYR A 159 29.19 2.26 -0.06
CA TYR A 159 29.29 3.67 -0.47
C TYR A 159 28.56 4.61 0.52
N LEU A 160 27.36 4.25 0.96
CA LEU A 160 26.61 5.02 1.96
C LEU A 160 27.31 5.00 3.32
N TYR A 161 27.87 3.87 3.75
CA TYR A 161 28.70 3.80 4.95
C TYR A 161 29.87 4.76 4.87
N ASP A 162 30.62 4.76 3.76
CA ASP A 162 31.75 5.65 3.56
C ASP A 162 31.35 7.14 3.63
N ALA A 163 30.19 7.48 3.07
CA ALA A 163 29.64 8.83 3.11
C ALA A 163 29.19 9.27 4.51
N PHE A 164 28.64 8.36 5.32
CA PHE A 164 28.06 8.68 6.63
C PHE A 164 29.00 8.41 7.82
N LYS A 165 30.05 7.59 7.68
CA LYS A 165 30.90 7.16 8.81
C LYS A 165 31.58 8.32 9.56
N ASN A 166 31.82 9.43 8.86
CA ASN A 166 32.44 10.63 9.40
C ASN A 166 31.44 11.78 9.55
N PHE A 167 30.13 11.50 9.57
CA PHE A 167 29.11 12.53 9.71
C PHE A 167 29.36 13.31 11.01
N PRO A 168 29.57 14.63 10.95
CA PRO A 168 29.95 15.40 12.12
C PRO A 168 28.79 15.44 13.11
N THR A 169 28.98 14.80 14.27
CA THR A 169 28.00 14.78 15.38
C THR A 169 28.17 15.96 16.34
N GLU A 170 29.31 16.65 16.27
CA GLU A 170 29.61 17.89 16.99
C GLU A 170 29.63 19.07 16.03
N SER A 171 29.33 20.26 16.54
CA SER A 171 29.31 21.54 15.81
C SER A 171 30.71 22.03 15.42
N LYS A 172 31.60 21.14 14.97
CA LYS A 172 32.87 21.56 14.39
C LYS A 172 32.59 22.20 13.04
N PRO A 173 33.18 23.35 12.73
CA PRO A 173 33.04 23.97 11.43
C PRO A 173 33.59 23.03 10.37
N TYR A 174 32.69 22.42 9.61
CA TYR A 174 32.98 21.69 8.39
C TYR A 174 33.00 22.72 7.26
N GLU A 175 34.10 22.86 6.53
CA GLU A 175 34.16 23.74 5.36
C GLU A 175 33.27 23.14 4.26
N TYR A 176 32.14 23.77 4.00
CA TYR A 176 31.04 23.18 3.22
C TYR A 176 30.54 24.09 2.10
N GLU A 177 31.03 25.32 2.02
CA GLU A 177 30.54 26.38 1.17
C GLU A 177 30.47 25.96 -0.31
N ASP A 178 31.56 25.42 -0.86
CA ASP A 178 31.60 24.98 -2.26
C ASP A 178 30.64 23.82 -2.54
N VAL A 179 30.50 22.89 -1.60
CA VAL A 179 29.59 21.74 -1.71
C VAL A 179 28.14 22.22 -1.57
N TYR A 180 27.88 23.19 -0.70
CA TYR A 180 26.57 23.79 -0.48
C TYR A 180 26.08 24.53 -1.72
N VAL A 181 26.96 25.28 -2.40
CA VAL A 181 26.61 25.93 -3.68
C VAL A 181 26.19 24.88 -4.71
N LYS A 182 26.92 23.77 -4.83
CA LYS A 182 26.55 22.66 -5.73
C LYS A 182 25.20 22.04 -5.35
N LEU A 183 24.95 21.84 -4.05
CA LEU A 183 23.68 21.33 -3.54
C LEU A 183 22.51 22.26 -3.90
N VAL A 184 22.65 23.57 -3.65
CA VAL A 184 21.63 24.58 -3.96
C VAL A 184 21.37 24.65 -5.47
N ASN A 185 22.41 24.60 -6.29
CA ASN A 185 22.28 24.57 -7.75
C ASN A 185 21.51 23.32 -8.21
N ARG A 186 21.83 22.14 -7.66
CA ARG A 186 21.11 20.90 -7.98
C ARG A 186 19.65 20.97 -7.54
N ARG A 187 19.36 21.50 -6.34
CA ARG A 187 17.99 21.73 -5.86
C ARG A 187 17.20 22.61 -6.82
N ASN A 188 17.78 23.73 -7.26
CA ASN A 188 17.08 24.66 -8.15
C ASN A 188 16.80 24.03 -9.52
N ALA A 189 17.75 23.28 -10.08
CA ALA A 189 17.54 22.53 -11.31
C ALA A 189 16.36 21.55 -11.20
N ILE A 190 16.26 20.79 -10.10
CA ILE A 190 15.14 19.87 -9.85
C ILE A 190 13.81 20.61 -9.74
N ILE A 191 13.78 21.77 -9.07
CA ILE A 191 12.57 22.59 -8.97
C ILE A 191 12.12 23.06 -10.35
N ASP A 192 13.04 23.52 -11.18
CA ASP A 192 12.73 24.01 -12.53
C ASP A 192 12.26 22.88 -13.45
N ASP A 193 12.88 21.70 -13.37
CA ASP A 193 12.45 20.51 -14.12
C ASP A 193 11.03 20.08 -13.72
N ASN A 194 10.72 20.09 -12.41
CA ASN A 194 9.38 19.79 -11.92
C ASN A 194 8.35 20.82 -12.40
N ARG A 195 8.69 22.12 -12.38
CA ARG A 195 7.81 23.18 -12.93
C ARG A 195 7.53 22.98 -14.40
N LYS A 196 8.56 22.67 -15.20
CA LYS A 196 8.41 22.39 -16.65
C LYS A 196 7.53 21.18 -16.89
N ARG A 197 7.72 20.09 -16.14
CA ARG A 197 6.86 18.89 -16.22
C ARG A 197 5.41 19.19 -15.89
N THR A 198 5.15 19.94 -14.81
CA THR A 198 3.79 20.35 -14.45
C THR A 198 3.17 21.23 -15.54
N GLN A 199 3.95 22.16 -16.11
CA GLN A 199 3.48 23.02 -17.19
C GLN A 199 3.14 22.21 -18.45
N ALA A 200 4.02 21.29 -18.87
CA ALA A 200 3.79 20.40 -20.00
C ALA A 200 2.54 19.51 -19.79
N GLN A 201 2.34 18.98 -18.57
CA GLN A 201 1.14 18.22 -18.22
C GLN A 201 -0.14 19.05 -18.31
N LYS A 202 -0.10 20.31 -17.84
CA LYS A 202 -1.23 21.25 -17.98
C LYS A 202 -1.53 21.55 -19.44
N GLU A 203 -0.50 21.82 -20.25
CA GLU A 203 -0.65 22.07 -21.69
C GLU A 203 -1.27 20.85 -22.40
N GLN A 204 -0.80 19.64 -22.07
CA GLN A 204 -1.34 18.41 -22.62
C GLN A 204 -2.80 18.18 -22.21
N THR A 205 -3.15 18.48 -20.96
CA THR A 205 -4.54 18.39 -20.47
C THR A 205 -5.44 19.42 -21.16
N ASN A 206 -4.97 20.66 -21.30
CA ASN A 206 -5.72 21.70 -22.00
C ASN A 206 -5.96 21.32 -23.47
N MET A 207 -4.93 20.85 -24.16
CA MET A 207 -5.06 20.38 -25.54
C MET A 207 -6.05 19.21 -25.65
N PHE A 208 -6.01 18.25 -24.72
CA PHE A 208 -6.97 17.15 -24.68
C PHE A 208 -8.41 17.65 -24.49
N VAL A 209 -8.63 18.58 -23.55
CA VAL A 209 -9.94 19.20 -23.31
C VAL A 209 -10.44 19.96 -24.54
N GLU A 210 -9.57 20.73 -25.21
CA GLU A 210 -9.90 21.45 -26.44
C GLU A 210 -10.32 20.49 -27.57
N LEU A 211 -9.63 19.35 -27.74
CA LEU A 211 -9.99 18.34 -28.73
C LEU A 211 -11.36 17.70 -28.46
N VAL A 212 -11.66 17.41 -27.18
CA VAL A 212 -12.97 16.90 -26.76
C VAL A 212 -14.07 17.94 -27.02
N GLN A 213 -13.85 19.19 -26.62
CA GLN A 213 -14.79 20.29 -26.85
C GLN A 213 -15.05 20.54 -28.33
N LYS A 214 -14.01 20.46 -29.17
CA LYS A 214 -14.15 20.60 -30.61
C LYS A 214 -15.05 19.51 -31.21
N LYS A 215 -14.83 18.23 -30.86
CA LYS A 215 -15.69 17.13 -31.33
C LYS A 215 -17.14 17.30 -30.86
N ILE A 216 -17.35 17.71 -29.61
CA ILE A 216 -18.71 17.99 -29.08
C ILE A 216 -19.37 19.12 -29.88
N HIS A 217 -18.65 20.23 -30.09
CA HIS A 217 -19.19 21.37 -30.84
C HIS A 217 -19.51 21.04 -32.30
N GLU A 218 -18.71 20.18 -32.94
CA GLU A 218 -19.00 19.65 -34.28
C GLU A 218 -20.30 18.83 -34.29
N MET A 219 -20.54 18.01 -33.26
CA MET A 219 -21.78 17.25 -33.12
C MET A 219 -22.99 18.17 -32.94
N GLU A 220 -22.90 19.15 -32.03
CA GLU A 220 -23.95 20.14 -31.79
C GLU A 220 -24.24 21.00 -33.04
N SER A 221 -23.19 21.42 -33.74
CA SER A 221 -23.32 22.21 -34.99
C SER A 221 -23.98 21.41 -36.11
N ASN A 222 -23.88 20.08 -36.08
CA ASN A 222 -24.59 19.17 -36.99
C ASN A 222 -26.01 18.82 -36.50
N GLY A 223 -26.50 19.49 -35.44
CA GLY A 223 -27.84 19.30 -34.89
C GLY A 223 -28.00 18.06 -34.01
N ILE A 224 -26.90 17.47 -33.54
CA ILE A 224 -26.93 16.31 -32.63
C ILE A 224 -27.01 16.83 -31.20
N GLU A 225 -28.05 16.45 -30.46
CA GLU A 225 -28.15 16.70 -29.03
C GLU A 225 -27.17 15.79 -28.27
N VAL A 226 -26.18 16.39 -27.60
CA VAL A 226 -25.09 15.65 -26.96
C VAL A 226 -25.51 15.18 -25.57
N THR A 227 -25.51 13.86 -25.38
CA THR A 227 -25.80 13.23 -24.08
C THR A 227 -24.53 12.86 -23.31
N GLU A 228 -24.63 12.61 -22.00
CA GLU A 228 -23.49 12.22 -21.15
C GLU A 228 -22.78 10.94 -21.66
N SER A 229 -23.53 9.97 -22.18
CA SER A 229 -22.95 8.76 -22.78
C SER A 229 -22.07 9.08 -23.99
N MET A 230 -22.51 10.01 -24.83
CA MET A 230 -21.77 10.43 -26.03
C MET A 230 -20.52 11.22 -25.65
N VAL A 231 -20.55 12.00 -24.58
CA VAL A 231 -19.35 12.66 -24.04
C VAL A 231 -18.32 11.62 -23.59
N LYS A 232 -18.74 10.55 -22.92
CA LYS A 232 -17.84 9.44 -22.52
C LYS A 232 -17.21 8.77 -23.74
N ASP A 233 -17.98 8.54 -24.80
CA ASP A 233 -17.49 7.96 -26.05
C ASP A 233 -16.50 8.90 -26.78
N VAL A 234 -16.78 10.21 -26.79
CA VAL A 234 -15.88 11.22 -27.35
C VAL A 234 -14.57 11.26 -26.56
N ILE A 235 -14.62 11.27 -25.22
CA ILE A 235 -13.42 11.22 -24.37
C ILE A 235 -12.60 9.97 -24.67
N ALA A 236 -13.25 8.79 -24.75
CA ALA A 236 -12.57 7.53 -25.05
C ALA A 236 -11.94 7.54 -26.47
N SER A 237 -12.63 8.11 -27.45
CA SER A 237 -12.11 8.27 -28.81
C SER A 237 -10.90 9.21 -28.85
N VAL A 238 -11.00 10.40 -28.24
CA VAL A 238 -9.89 11.37 -28.22
C VAL A 238 -8.69 10.79 -27.45
N ALA A 239 -8.92 10.05 -26.37
CA ALA A 239 -7.85 9.40 -25.63
C ALA A 239 -7.09 8.38 -26.50
N LYS A 240 -7.82 7.55 -27.26
CA LYS A 240 -7.24 6.57 -28.19
C LYS A 240 -6.49 7.20 -29.36
N ASP A 241 -6.92 8.37 -29.82
CA ASP A 241 -6.29 9.08 -30.93
C ASP A 241 -5.03 9.87 -30.49
N THR A 242 -4.87 10.13 -29.18
CA THR A 242 -3.83 11.03 -28.62
C THR A 242 -2.73 10.29 -27.86
N PHE A 243 -3.01 9.09 -27.33
CA PHE A 243 -2.13 8.28 -26.48
C PHE A 243 -2.05 6.83 -26.98
#